data_AF-A0A5J1M9G9-F1
#
_entry.id   AF-A0A5J1M9G9-F1
#
_cell.length_a   1.000
_cell.length_b   1.000
_cell.length_c   1.000
_cell.angle_alpha   90.00
_cell.angle_beta   90.00
_cell.angle_gamma   90.00
#
_symmetry.space_group_name_H-M   'P 1'
#
loop_
_entity.id
_entity.type
_entity.pdbx_description
1 polymer ?
#
loop_
_entity_poly.entity_id
_entity_poly.type
_entity_poly.pdbx_seq_one_letter_code
_entity_poly.pdbx_strand_id
1 'polypeptide(L)'
;MKINQLAVAGTLESGDVMIRIAPLDTQDIDLQINSSVEKQFGEAIRATILEVLSRYDVRGVQLNVDDKGALDCILRARLETLLARASGIAALPWEDRQ
;
A
#
# COMPACT_ATOMS: atom_id res chain seq x y z
N MET A 1 12.63 0.48 -4.39
CA MET A 1 12.49 -0.77 -3.61
C MET A 1 11.89 -1.82 -4.54
N LYS A 2 12.42 -3.04 -4.58
CA LYS A 2 11.94 -4.07 -5.50
C LYS A 2 10.93 -5.01 -4.83
N ILE A 3 9.78 -5.23 -5.48
CA ILE A 3 8.76 -6.18 -5.04
C ILE A 3 8.99 -7.51 -5.75
N ASN A 4 9.17 -8.58 -4.98
CA ASN A 4 9.57 -9.89 -5.51
C ASN A 4 8.54 -10.99 -5.23
N GLN A 5 7.57 -10.73 -4.35
CA GLN A 5 6.57 -11.72 -3.96
C GLN A 5 5.22 -11.07 -3.69
N LEU A 6 4.18 -11.90 -3.77
CA LEU A 6 2.83 -11.54 -3.34
C LEU A 6 2.84 -11.24 -1.84
N ALA A 7 2.15 -10.18 -1.43
CA ALA A 7 1.93 -9.91 -0.01
C ALA A 7 0.56 -9.29 0.25
N VAL A 8 0.17 -9.35 1.52
CA VAL A 8 -1.05 -8.75 2.03
C VAL A 8 -0.79 -8.07 3.39
N ALA A 9 -1.46 -6.95 3.63
CA ALA A 9 -1.40 -6.24 4.91
C ALA A 9 -2.75 -5.58 5.23
N GLY A 10 -3.08 -5.58 6.53
CA GLY A 10 -4.31 -5.00 7.07
C GLY A 10 -5.49 -5.97 7.11
N THR A 11 -6.69 -5.43 7.30
CA THR A 11 -7.93 -6.19 7.54
C THR A 11 -9.11 -5.55 6.82
N LEU A 12 -10.24 -6.27 6.71
CA LEU A 12 -11.50 -5.75 6.15
C LEU A 12 -12.43 -5.16 7.22
N GLU A 13 -11.87 -4.82 8.38
CA GLU A 13 -12.62 -4.23 9.50
C GLU A 13 -12.83 -2.73 9.30
N SER A 14 -13.89 -2.21 9.92
CA SER A 14 -14.22 -0.77 9.88
C SER A 14 -13.06 0.07 10.41
N GLY A 15 -12.63 1.08 9.64
CA GLY A 15 -11.51 1.94 10.00
C GLY A 15 -10.13 1.36 9.70
N ASP A 16 -10.03 0.20 9.06
CA ASP A 16 -8.78 -0.37 8.52
C ASP A 16 -8.87 -0.54 7.00
N VAL A 17 -7.75 -0.92 6.39
CA VAL A 17 -7.62 -1.14 4.94
C VAL A 17 -6.90 -2.45 4.68
N MET A 18 -7.42 -3.25 3.76
CA MET A 18 -6.76 -4.45 3.25
C MET A 18 -6.07 -4.11 1.94
N ILE A 19 -4.74 -4.30 1.88
CA ILE A 19 -3.96 -4.03 0.68
C ILE A 19 -3.26 -5.30 0.25
N ARG A 20 -3.35 -5.62 -1.04
CA ARG A 20 -2.66 -6.73 -1.70
C ARG A 20 -1.75 -6.20 -2.79
N ILE A 21 -0.54 -6.75 -2.86
CA ILE A 21 0.44 -6.40 -3.89
C ILE A 21 0.95 -7.64 -4.62
N ALA A 22 1.16 -7.51 -5.93
CA ALA A 22 1.82 -8.48 -6.79
C ALA A 22 2.86 -7.78 -7.67
N PRO A 23 4.02 -8.41 -7.95
CA PRO A 23 4.93 -7.90 -8.97
C PRO A 23 4.31 -8.02 -10.37
N LEU A 24 4.64 -7.08 -11.25
CA LEU A 24 4.33 -7.11 -12.68
C LEU A 24 5.62 -7.19 -13.50
N ASP A 25 5.50 -7.71 -14.72
CA ASP A 25 6.61 -7.76 -15.69
C ASP A 25 6.89 -6.38 -16.33
N THR A 26 6.00 -5.40 -16.16
CA THR A 26 6.17 -4.02 -16.65
C THR A 26 6.70 -3.10 -15.56
N GLN A 27 6.90 -1.81 -15.87
CA GLN A 27 7.24 -0.77 -14.88
C GLN A 27 6.00 -0.01 -14.38
N ASP A 28 4.81 -0.41 -14.81
CA ASP A 28 3.58 0.31 -14.51
C ASP A 28 3.08 0.02 -13.09
N ILE A 29 2.20 0.89 -12.62
CA ILE A 29 1.46 0.70 -11.38
C ILE A 29 0.00 0.48 -11.77
N ASP A 30 -0.49 -0.75 -11.66
CA ASP A 30 -1.92 -1.06 -11.75
C ASP A 30 -2.55 -0.88 -10.37
N LEU A 31 -3.32 0.19 -10.18
CA LEU A 31 -3.89 0.57 -8.88
C LEU A 31 -5.41 0.56 -8.93
N GLN A 32 -5.98 -0.41 -8.22
CA GLN A 32 -7.42 -0.58 -8.03
C GLN A 32 -7.78 -0.28 -6.58
N ILE A 33 -8.72 0.65 -6.39
CA ILE A 33 -9.19 1.09 -5.07
C ILE A 33 -10.69 0.84 -5.01
N ASN A 34 -11.12 0.24 -3.91
CA ASN A 34 -12.51 0.03 -3.55
C ASN A 34 -12.68 0.56 -2.12
N SER A 35 -13.36 1.68 -1.94
CA SER A 35 -13.51 2.32 -0.63
C SER A 35 -14.97 2.58 -0.26
N SER A 36 -15.33 2.36 1.00
CA SER A 36 -16.64 2.79 1.53
C SER A 36 -16.80 4.32 1.56
N VAL A 37 -15.70 5.08 1.52
CA VAL A 37 -15.66 6.54 1.56
C VAL A 37 -15.13 7.15 0.25
N GLU A 38 -15.10 6.36 -0.83
CA GLU A 38 -14.48 6.73 -2.11
C GLU A 38 -15.00 8.06 -2.67
N LYS A 39 -16.31 8.31 -2.57
CA LYS A 39 -16.94 9.55 -3.06
C LYS A 39 -16.38 10.82 -2.41
N GLN A 40 -15.86 10.72 -1.20
CA GLN A 40 -15.35 11.86 -0.42
C GLN A 40 -13.82 11.92 -0.43
N PHE A 41 -13.16 10.76 -0.37
CA PHE A 41 -11.71 10.67 -0.14
C PHE A 41 -10.94 9.81 -1.15
N GLY A 42 -11.57 9.32 -2.22
CA GLY A 42 -10.92 8.43 -3.20
C GLY A 42 -9.63 9.03 -3.80
N GLU A 43 -9.66 10.30 -4.19
CA GLU A 43 -8.48 11.00 -4.71
C GLU A 43 -7.37 11.17 -3.65
N ALA A 44 -7.74 11.44 -2.40
CA ALA A 44 -6.77 11.57 -1.31
C ALA A 44 -6.10 10.21 -1.00
N ILE A 45 -6.88 9.13 -0.95
CA ILE A 45 -6.38 7.76 -0.77
C ILE A 45 -5.40 7.41 -1.90
N ARG A 46 -5.79 7.65 -3.16
CA ARG A 46 -4.94 7.42 -4.33
C ARG A 46 -3.64 8.23 -4.24
N ALA A 47 -3.73 9.52 -3.89
CA ALA A 47 -2.56 10.38 -3.76
C ALA A 47 -1.60 9.87 -2.69
N THR A 48 -2.09 9.49 -1.51
CA THR A 48 -1.27 8.91 -0.43
C THR A 48 -0.56 7.63 -0.88
N ILE A 49 -1.27 6.73 -1.55
CA ILE A 49 -0.68 5.47 -2.04
C ILE A 49 0.45 5.77 -3.03
N LEU A 50 0.20 6.62 -4.03
CA LEU A 50 1.20 6.98 -5.03
C LEU A 50 2.39 7.72 -4.43
N GLU A 51 2.16 8.59 -3.43
CA GLU A 51 3.22 9.27 -2.69
C GLU A 51 4.14 8.27 -1.97
N VAL A 52 3.57 7.29 -1.27
CA VAL A 52 4.34 6.26 -0.57
C VAL A 52 5.11 5.38 -1.56
N LEU A 53 4.48 4.93 -2.65
CA LEU A 53 5.18 4.15 -3.68
C LEU A 53 6.34 4.93 -4.31
N SER A 54 6.13 6.22 -4.59
CA SER A 54 7.17 7.12 -5.10
C SER A 54 8.32 7.28 -4.10
N ARG A 55 8.02 7.48 -2.81
CA ARG A 55 9.01 7.62 -1.73
C ARG A 55 9.94 6.42 -1.64
N TYR A 56 9.42 5.21 -1.83
CA TYR A 56 10.21 3.98 -1.80
C TYR A 56 10.72 3.56 -3.18
N ASP A 57 10.48 4.35 -4.24
CA ASP A 57 10.79 4.03 -5.64
C ASP A 57 10.30 2.62 -6.02
N VAL A 58 9.01 2.38 -5.82
CA VAL A 58 8.32 1.12 -6.15
C VAL A 58 7.61 1.30 -7.49
N ARG A 59 7.88 0.39 -8.43
CA ARG A 59 7.29 0.32 -9.78
C ARG A 59 7.10 -1.12 -10.20
N GLY A 60 6.30 -1.34 -11.25
CA GLY A 60 6.04 -2.68 -11.78
C GLY A 60 5.24 -3.53 -10.81
N VAL A 61 4.11 -2.99 -10.33
CA VAL A 61 3.28 -3.64 -9.32
C VAL A 61 1.80 -3.49 -9.60
N GLN A 62 1.05 -4.52 -9.24
CA GLN A 62 -0.39 -4.46 -9.13
C GLN A 62 -0.77 -4.31 -7.65
N LEU A 63 -1.64 -3.35 -7.36
CA LEU A 63 -2.16 -3.04 -6.04
C LEU A 63 -3.68 -3.09 -6.06
N ASN A 64 -4.23 -3.91 -5.15
CA ASN A 64 -5.66 -3.95 -4.87
C ASN A 64 -5.89 -3.47 -3.43
N VAL A 65 -6.68 -2.42 -3.27
CA VAL A 65 -6.91 -1.72 -2.01
C VAL A 65 -8.39 -1.77 -1.68
N ASP A 66 -8.75 -2.47 -0.61
CA ASP A 66 -10.10 -2.50 -0.06
C ASP A 66 -10.13 -1.70 1.24
N ASP A 67 -10.60 -0.47 1.16
CA ASP A 67 -10.63 0.49 2.26
C ASP A 67 -12.01 0.56 2.93
N LYS A 68 -12.02 0.50 4.27
CA LYS A 68 -13.22 0.62 5.10
C LYS A 68 -13.22 1.92 5.91
N GLY A 69 -12.75 3.01 5.30
CA GLY A 69 -12.65 4.33 5.94
C GLY A 69 -11.45 4.43 6.87
N ALA A 70 -10.31 3.86 6.48
CA ALA A 70 -9.08 3.98 7.23
C ALA A 70 -8.60 5.43 7.25
N LEU A 71 -8.04 5.84 8.39
CA LEU A 71 -7.32 7.11 8.47
C LEU A 71 -6.04 7.05 7.63
N ASP A 72 -5.60 8.21 7.13
CA ASP A 72 -4.39 8.31 6.31
C ASP A 72 -3.15 7.70 6.97
N CYS A 73 -2.99 7.88 8.28
CA CYS A 73 -1.88 7.27 9.03
C CYS A 73 -1.96 5.73 9.05
N ILE A 74 -3.15 5.15 9.12
CA ILE A 74 -3.36 3.70 9.07
C ILE A 74 -3.06 3.20 7.67
N LEU A 75 -3.57 3.87 6.63
CA LEU A 75 -3.28 3.56 5.23
C LEU A 75 -1.78 3.53 4.96
N ARG A 76 -1.04 4.55 5.40
CA ARG A 76 0.42 4.62 5.28
C ARG A 76 1.10 3.47 6.00
N ALA A 77 0.76 3.23 7.27
CA ALA A 77 1.36 2.16 8.06
C ALA A 77 1.12 0.77 7.44
N ARG A 78 -0.09 0.50 6.94
CA ARG A 78 -0.44 -0.76 6.27
C ARG A 78 0.30 -0.92 4.95
N LEU A 79 0.37 0.14 4.15
CA LEU A 79 1.09 0.12 2.87
C LEU A 79 2.59 -0.08 3.08
N GLU A 80 3.20 0.61 4.03
CA GLU A 80 4.61 0.43 4.35
C GLU A 80 4.91 -0.99 4.86
N THR A 81 4.06 -1.53 5.74
CA THR A 81 4.13 -2.94 6.18
C THR A 81 4.05 -3.91 4.99
N LEU A 82 3.15 -3.63 4.05
CA LEU A 82 2.99 -4.43 2.83
C LEU A 82 4.26 -4.43 1.99
N LEU A 83 4.85 -3.26 1.76
CA LEU A 83 6.07 -3.10 0.96
C LEU A 83 7.25 -3.85 1.61
N ALA A 84 7.39 -3.79 2.93
CA ALA A 84 8.42 -4.55 3.65
C ALA A 84 8.26 -6.07 3.43
N ARG A 85 7.06 -6.59 3.65
CA ARG A 85 6.73 -8.02 3.41
C ARG A 85 7.01 -8.44 1.97
N ALA A 86 6.56 -7.64 1.01
CA ALA A 86 6.63 -7.96 -0.42
C ALA A 86 8.04 -7.82 -1.02
N SER A 87 8.92 -7.03 -0.40
CA SER A 87 10.33 -6.91 -0.78
C SER A 87 11.26 -7.89 -0.04
N GLY A 88 10.76 -8.54 1.02
CA GLY A 88 11.52 -9.52 1.80
C GLY A 88 12.54 -8.89 2.75
N ILE A 89 12.41 -7.58 3.04
CA ILE A 89 13.21 -6.90 4.06
C ILE A 89 12.59 -7.10 5.44
N ALA A 90 13.45 -7.31 6.45
CA ALA A 90 13.02 -7.57 7.82
C ALA A 90 12.44 -6.34 8.52
N ALA A 91 12.86 -5.14 8.11
CA ALA A 91 12.44 -3.87 8.69
C ALA A 91 12.59 -2.72 7.66
N LEU A 92 11.78 -1.68 7.83
CA LEU A 92 11.84 -0.44 7.07
C LEU A 92 12.90 0.51 7.65
N PRO A 93 13.44 1.46 6.85
CA PRO A 93 14.55 2.35 7.27
C PRO A 93 14.29 3.24 8.49
N TRP A 94 13.03 3.42 8.89
CA TRP A 94 12.65 4.20 10.07
C TRP A 94 12.39 3.33 11.30
N GLU A 95 12.24 2.01 11.16
CA GLU A 95 12.14 1.09 12.31
C GLU A 95 13.48 0.94 13.04
N ASP A 96 14.60 1.22 12.37
CA ASP A 96 15.94 1.28 12.96
C ASP A 96 16.20 2.56 13.78
N ARG A 97 15.28 3.54 13.75
CA ARG A 97 15.34 4.74 14.60
C ARG A 97 14.63 4.49 15.92
N GLN A 98 15.19 3.62 16.75
CA GLN A 98 14.83 3.50 18.18
C GLN A 98 15.84 4.23 19.06
#